data_AF-A0A1X7UW77-F1
#
_entry.id   AF-A0A1X7UW77-F1
#
_cell.length_a   1.000
_cell.length_b   1.000
_cell.length_c   1.000
_cell.angle_alpha   90.00
_cell.angle_beta   90.00
_cell.angle_gamma   90.00
#
_symmetry.space_group_name_H-M   'P 1'
#
loop_
_entity.id
_entity.type
_entity.pdbx_description
1 polymer ?
#
loop_
_entity_poly.entity_id
_entity_poly.type
_entity_poly.pdbx_seq_one_letter_code
_entity_poly.pdbx_strand_id
1 'polypeptide(L)'
;MVSNLNLAYLHIRLEDIFGTDEWFISKNISFVGDLLQLPPVNCRPVFIKISNKLVKTRLGAANAVNVWKETVEYDELTINERQKGDETFFKMLDSVRHGCLTDETIDMLKSRVFKVTIQENYKNWKVKEQILQFAYFLR
;
A
#
# COMPACT_ATOMS: atom_id res chain seq x y z
N MET A 1 -0.14 -2.93 -4.04
CA MET A 1 -1.36 -2.15 -4.36
C MET A 1 -1.75 -2.41 -5.79
N VAL A 2 -3.02 -2.72 -6.04
CA VAL A 2 -3.52 -3.07 -7.37
C VAL A 2 -4.29 -1.88 -7.93
N SER A 3 -4.09 -1.58 -9.21
CA SER A 3 -4.84 -0.52 -9.90
C SER A 3 -6.12 -1.04 -10.53
N ASN A 4 -7.08 -0.16 -10.80
CA ASN A 4 -8.27 -0.50 -11.58
C ASN A 4 -7.94 -1.08 -12.97
N LEU A 5 -6.91 -0.54 -13.65
CA LEU A 5 -6.44 -1.04 -14.94
C LEU A 5 -5.88 -2.46 -14.84
N ASN A 6 -5.08 -2.76 -13.81
CA ASN A 6 -4.52 -4.10 -13.64
C ASN A 6 -5.62 -5.13 -13.34
N LEU A 7 -6.62 -4.75 -12.55
CA LEU A 7 -7.76 -5.63 -12.25
C LEU A 7 -8.60 -5.92 -13.51
N ALA A 8 -8.90 -4.89 -14.29
CA ALA A 8 -9.61 -5.04 -15.56
C ALA A 8 -8.79 -5.87 -16.58
N TYR A 9 -7.49 -5.64 -16.67
CA TYR A 9 -6.60 -6.44 -17.51
C TYR A 9 -6.61 -7.91 -17.08
N LEU A 10 -6.54 -8.20 -15.78
CA LEU A 10 -6.62 -9.56 -15.28
C LEU A 10 -7.91 -10.25 -15.73
N HIS A 11 -9.06 -9.58 -15.60
CA HIS A 11 -10.34 -10.13 -16.06
C HIS A 11 -10.35 -10.41 -17.58
N ILE A 12 -9.92 -9.45 -18.41
CA ILE A 12 -9.85 -9.64 -19.87
C ILE A 12 -8.93 -10.81 -20.23
N ARG A 13 -7.80 -10.95 -19.53
CA ARG A 13 -6.88 -12.08 -19.77
C ARG A 13 -7.47 -13.42 -19.36
N LEU A 14 -8.30 -13.47 -18.34
CA LEU A 14 -9.03 -14.67 -17.97
C LEU A 14 -10.07 -15.03 -19.05
N GLU A 15 -10.81 -14.04 -19.57
CA GLU A 15 -11.74 -14.23 -20.68
C GLU A 15 -11.02 -14.78 -21.93
N ASP A 16 -9.88 -14.19 -22.31
CA ASP A 16 -9.08 -14.63 -23.46
C ASP A 16 -8.58 -16.09 -23.33
N ILE A 17 -8.18 -16.51 -22.12
CA ILE A 17 -7.60 -17.84 -21.90
C ILE A 17 -8.69 -18.92 -21.86
N PHE A 18 -9.83 -18.63 -21.23
CA PHE A 18 -10.87 -19.61 -20.97
C PHE A 18 -12.05 -19.53 -21.95
N GLY A 19 -12.12 -18.48 -22.77
CA GLY A 19 -13.16 -18.30 -23.79
C GLY A 19 -14.55 -18.05 -23.20
N THR A 20 -14.63 -17.43 -22.02
CA THR A 20 -15.88 -17.11 -21.32
C THR A 20 -15.88 -15.67 -20.81
N ASP A 21 -17.02 -15.00 -20.93
CA ASP A 21 -17.28 -13.65 -20.43
C ASP A 21 -17.73 -13.63 -18.96
N GLU A 22 -17.77 -14.78 -18.28
CA GLU A 22 -18.11 -14.86 -16.87
C GLU A 22 -17.07 -14.14 -16.00
N TRP A 23 -17.54 -13.35 -15.03
CA TRP A 23 -16.67 -12.66 -14.09
C TRP A 23 -15.74 -13.64 -13.38
N PHE A 24 -14.44 -13.43 -13.55
CA PHE A 24 -13.39 -14.27 -12.98
C PHE A 24 -13.59 -15.78 -13.24
N ILE A 25 -14.23 -16.17 -14.35
CA ILE A 25 -14.47 -17.58 -14.72
C ILE A 25 -15.28 -18.32 -13.63
N SER A 26 -16.26 -17.62 -13.04
CA SER A 26 -17.09 -18.13 -11.94
C SER A 26 -16.28 -18.67 -10.76
N LYS A 27 -15.10 -18.08 -10.52
CA LYS A 27 -14.29 -18.37 -9.32
C LYS A 27 -14.60 -17.37 -8.22
N ASN A 28 -14.73 -17.89 -7.01
CA ASN A 28 -14.82 -17.06 -5.82
C ASN A 28 -13.44 -16.44 -5.55
N ILE A 29 -13.37 -15.10 -5.56
CA ILE A 29 -12.17 -14.34 -5.25
C ILE A 29 -12.40 -13.53 -3.98
N SER A 30 -11.45 -13.59 -3.06
CA SER A 30 -11.43 -12.74 -1.87
C SER A 30 -10.32 -11.70 -2.02
N PHE A 31 -10.67 -10.44 -1.78
CA PHE A 31 -9.73 -9.32 -1.74
C PHE A 31 -9.51 -8.91 -0.28
N VAL A 32 -8.24 -8.80 0.12
CA VAL A 32 -7.87 -8.33 1.46
C VAL A 32 -6.88 -7.18 1.32
N GLY A 33 -7.16 -6.07 1.97
CA GLY A 33 -6.29 -4.90 1.96
C GLY A 33 -6.91 -3.73 2.71
N ASP A 34 -6.14 -2.65 2.79
CA ASP A 34 -6.58 -1.38 3.37
C ASP A 34 -6.57 -0.31 2.27
N LEU A 35 -7.76 0.23 1.96
CA LEU A 35 -7.93 1.21 0.88
C LEU A 35 -7.40 2.60 1.26
N LEU A 36 -7.21 2.88 2.55
CA LEU A 36 -6.67 4.14 3.07
C LEU A 36 -5.15 4.12 3.24
N GLN A 37 -4.52 2.96 3.02
CA GLN A 37 -3.07 2.87 2.94
C GLN A 37 -2.55 3.44 1.62
N LEU A 38 -1.30 3.13 1.29
CA LEU A 38 -0.68 3.59 0.07
C LEU A 38 -1.61 3.34 -1.14
N PRO A 39 -1.64 4.25 -2.13
CA PRO A 39 -2.34 4.06 -3.40
C PRO A 39 -1.43 3.48 -4.49
N PRO A 40 -1.98 2.79 -5.52
CA PRO A 40 -1.19 2.24 -6.63
C PRO A 40 -0.25 3.27 -7.27
N VAL A 41 1.01 2.90 -7.49
CA VAL A 41 2.04 3.81 -8.04
C VAL A 41 1.62 4.30 -9.43
N ASN A 42 1.57 5.63 -9.62
CA ASN A 42 1.21 6.29 -10.88
C ASN A 42 -0.09 5.76 -11.53
N CYS A 43 -1.03 5.25 -10.72
CA CYS A 43 -2.24 4.62 -11.18
C CYS A 43 -3.42 4.98 -10.29
N ARG A 44 -4.63 4.59 -10.70
CA ARG A 44 -5.85 4.83 -9.92
C ARG A 44 -6.22 3.59 -9.08
N PRO A 45 -6.71 3.78 -7.84
CA PRO A 45 -7.26 2.70 -7.02
C PRO A 45 -8.36 1.89 -7.73
N VAL A 46 -8.52 0.64 -7.30
CA VAL A 46 -9.47 -0.35 -7.87
C VAL A 46 -10.92 0.12 -7.91
N PHE A 47 -11.35 0.90 -6.92
CA PHE A 47 -12.73 1.39 -6.79
C PHE A 47 -13.04 2.62 -7.67
N ILE A 48 -12.04 3.21 -8.32
CA ILE A 48 -12.26 4.33 -9.23
C ILE A 48 -12.61 3.80 -10.62
N LYS A 49 -13.71 4.30 -11.20
CA LYS A 49 -14.10 3.98 -12.57
C LYS A 49 -12.99 4.33 -13.58
N ILE A 50 -12.66 3.41 -14.47
CA ILE A 50 -11.71 3.64 -15.55
C ILE A 50 -12.37 4.53 -16.60
N SER A 51 -11.65 5.53 -17.12
CA SER A 51 -12.20 6.38 -18.18
C SER A 51 -12.25 5.63 -19.51
N ASN A 52 -13.30 5.89 -20.31
CA ASN A 52 -13.46 5.25 -21.63
C ASN A 52 -12.23 5.48 -22.53
N LYS A 53 -11.59 6.65 -22.44
CA LYS A 53 -10.35 6.95 -23.17
C LYS A 53 -9.24 5.97 -22.79
N LEU A 54 -9.02 5.76 -21.49
CA LEU A 54 -7.98 4.85 -21.02
C LEU A 54 -8.29 3.40 -21.39
N VAL A 55 -9.55 2.97 -21.30
CA VAL A 55 -9.92 1.61 -21.69
C VAL A 55 -9.66 1.36 -23.16
N LYS A 56 -10.06 2.28 -24.05
CA LYS A 56 -9.76 2.16 -25.48
C LYS A 56 -8.26 2.16 -25.77
N THR A 57 -7.49 3.07 -25.17
CA THR A 57 -6.06 3.21 -25.46
C THR A 57 -5.18 2.14 -24.80
N ARG A 58 -5.54 1.64 -23.60
CA ARG A 58 -4.70 0.72 -22.81
C ARG A 58 -5.18 -0.73 -22.84
N LEU A 59 -6.49 -0.96 -22.91
CA LEU A 59 -7.09 -2.29 -22.84
C LEU A 59 -7.64 -2.75 -24.19
N GLY A 60 -7.78 -1.87 -25.18
CA GLY A 60 -8.34 -2.21 -26.49
C GLY A 60 -9.84 -2.55 -26.45
N ALA A 61 -10.50 -2.41 -25.30
CA ALA A 61 -11.91 -2.72 -25.12
C ALA A 61 -12.83 -1.53 -25.47
N ALA A 62 -14.06 -1.83 -25.91
CA ALA A 62 -15.02 -0.82 -26.37
C ALA A 62 -15.64 0.01 -25.23
N ASN A 63 -15.84 -0.63 -24.07
CA ASN A 63 -16.56 -0.07 -22.92
C ASN A 63 -15.72 -0.13 -21.65
N ALA A 64 -15.86 0.88 -20.78
CA ALA A 64 -15.17 0.87 -19.50
C ALA A 64 -15.77 -0.17 -18.55
N VAL A 65 -14.96 -1.18 -18.23
CA VAL A 65 -15.27 -2.21 -17.23
C VAL A 65 -15.04 -1.65 -15.84
N ASN A 66 -16.02 -1.75 -14.94
CA ASN A 66 -15.85 -1.42 -13.52
C ASN A 66 -15.99 -2.68 -12.66
N VAL A 67 -15.01 -3.58 -12.79
CA VAL A 67 -14.96 -4.88 -12.10
C VAL A 67 -15.26 -4.73 -10.61
N TRP A 68 -14.64 -3.75 -9.95
CA TRP A 68 -14.79 -3.55 -8.51
C TRP A 68 -16.25 -3.27 -8.12
N LYS A 69 -16.90 -2.31 -8.78
CA LYS A 69 -18.28 -1.93 -8.45
C LYS A 69 -19.30 -3.04 -8.77
N GLU A 70 -19.02 -3.83 -9.79
CA GLU A 70 -19.97 -4.81 -10.34
C GLU A 70 -19.87 -6.18 -9.66
N THR A 71 -18.73 -6.51 -9.04
CA THR A 71 -18.46 -7.89 -8.56
C THR A 71 -18.07 -7.98 -7.09
N VAL A 72 -17.69 -6.87 -6.44
CA VAL A 72 -17.13 -6.92 -5.09
C VAL A 72 -18.19 -6.54 -4.05
N GLU A 73 -18.48 -7.47 -3.16
CA GLU A 73 -19.12 -7.21 -1.87
C GLU A 73 -18.04 -6.84 -0.84
N TYR A 74 -18.37 -5.96 0.11
CA TYR A 74 -17.41 -5.39 1.05
C TYR A 74 -17.85 -5.58 2.49
N ASP A 75 -16.95 -6.13 3.30
CA ASP A 75 -17.05 -6.21 4.75
C ASP A 75 -15.82 -5.54 5.40
N GLU A 76 -16.06 -4.74 6.43
CA GLU A 76 -14.99 -4.05 7.17
C GLU A 76 -14.59 -4.82 8.43
N LEU A 77 -13.27 -4.99 8.63
CA LEU A 77 -12.70 -5.42 9.90
C LEU A 77 -12.50 -4.21 10.82
N THR A 78 -13.13 -4.23 11.98
CA THR A 78 -13.13 -3.10 12.93
C THR A 78 -12.18 -3.28 14.12
N ILE A 79 -11.69 -4.50 14.36
CA ILE A 79 -10.83 -4.82 15.50
C ILE A 79 -9.36 -4.80 15.06
N ASN A 80 -8.57 -3.93 15.67
CA ASN A 80 -7.13 -3.85 15.44
C ASN A 80 -6.35 -4.59 16.52
N GLU A 81 -5.87 -5.79 16.19
CA GLU A 81 -5.09 -6.63 17.10
C GLU A 81 -3.62 -6.21 17.22
N ARG A 82 -3.09 -5.38 16.31
CA ARG A 82 -1.66 -5.00 16.29
C ARG A 82 -1.30 -4.09 17.46
N GLN A 83 -2.16 -3.15 17.80
CA GLN A 83 -1.98 -2.21 18.92
C GLN A 83 -2.75 -2.63 20.18
N LYS A 84 -3.02 -3.93 20.34
CA LYS A 84 -3.76 -4.43 21.49
C LYS A 84 -3.06 -4.06 22.80
N GLY A 85 -3.80 -3.42 23.71
CA GLY A 85 -3.30 -2.99 25.02
C GLY A 85 -2.77 -1.55 25.07
N ASP A 86 -2.68 -0.85 23.93
CA ASP A 86 -2.30 0.57 23.87
C ASP A 86 -3.37 1.38 23.13
N GLU A 87 -4.42 1.76 23.86
CA GLU A 87 -5.56 2.50 23.31
C GLU A 87 -5.16 3.91 22.82
N THR A 88 -4.18 4.53 23.47
CA THR A 88 -3.66 5.85 23.08
C THR A 88 -2.98 5.77 21.72
N PHE A 89 -2.12 4.78 21.50
CA PHE A 89 -1.46 4.57 20.22
C PHE A 89 -2.45 4.16 19.13
N PHE A 90 -3.43 3.32 19.46
CA PHE A 90 -4.51 2.94 18.53
C PHE A 90 -5.28 4.17 18.02
N LYS A 91 -5.80 5.02 18.93
CA LYS A 91 -6.56 6.23 18.56
C LYS A 91 -5.74 7.18 17.69
N MET A 92 -4.46 7.34 18.03
CA MET A 92 -3.53 8.16 17.26
C MET A 92 -3.38 7.67 15.82
N LEU A 93 -3.17 6.35 15.63
CA LEU A 93 -3.03 5.76 14.29
C LEU A 93 -4.34 5.82 13.50
N ASP A 94 -5.48 5.67 14.17
CA ASP A 94 -6.79 5.76 13.52
C ASP A 94 -7.07 7.20 13.02
N SER A 95 -6.71 8.22 13.80
CA SER A 95 -6.72 9.62 13.36
C SER A 95 -5.81 9.86 12.16
N VAL A 96 -4.59 9.30 12.15
CA VAL A 96 -3.67 9.38 11.01
C VAL A 96 -4.27 8.72 9.77
N ARG A 97 -4.87 7.53 9.92
CA ARG A 97 -5.47 6.75 8.83
C ARG A 97 -6.58 7.54 8.11
N HIS A 98 -7.42 8.25 8.86
CA HIS A 98 -8.52 9.05 8.31
C HIS A 98 -8.11 10.47 7.91
N GLY A 99 -6.89 10.91 8.23
CA GLY A 99 -6.45 12.29 8.03
C GLY A 99 -7.08 13.29 9.01
N CYS A 100 -7.61 12.82 10.14
CA CYS A 100 -8.30 13.61 11.16
C CYS A 100 -7.39 13.85 12.38
N LEU A 101 -6.25 14.51 12.15
CA LEU A 101 -5.26 14.77 13.21
C LEU A 101 -5.74 15.87 14.16
N THR A 102 -5.64 15.62 15.47
CA THR A 102 -5.81 16.64 16.51
C THR A 102 -4.47 17.23 16.95
N ASP A 103 -4.48 18.38 17.62
CA ASP A 103 -3.26 18.99 18.16
C ASP A 103 -2.53 18.05 19.14
N GLU A 104 -3.28 17.30 19.96
CA GLU A 104 -2.71 16.30 20.88
C GLU A 104 -2.00 15.17 20.13
N THR A 105 -2.59 14.71 19.02
CA THR A 105 -1.99 13.68 18.16
C THR A 105 -0.68 14.18 17.55
N ILE A 106 -0.66 15.42 17.07
CA ILE A 106 0.52 16.04 16.48
C ILE A 106 1.64 16.20 17.52
N ASP A 107 1.32 16.70 18.71
CA ASP A 107 2.30 16.91 19.77
C ASP A 107 2.84 15.59 20.31
N MET A 108 2.00 14.57 20.42
CA MET A 108 2.44 13.22 20.75
C MET A 108 3.44 12.69 19.71
N LEU A 109 3.16 12.83 18.41
CA LEU A 109 4.09 12.42 17.35
C LEU A 109 5.43 13.18 17.44
N LYS A 110 5.39 14.50 17.66
CA LYS A 110 6.60 15.32 17.84
C LYS A 110 7.44 14.88 19.04
N SER A 111 6.80 14.47 20.14
CA SER A 111 7.51 13.98 21.34
C SER A 111 8.34 12.72 21.09
N ARG A 112 8.01 11.96 20.03
CA ARG A 112 8.73 10.73 19.64
C ARG A 112 9.87 10.98 18.65
N VAL A 113 10.13 12.23 18.27
CA VAL A 113 11.27 12.58 17.42
C VAL A 113 12.55 12.52 18.24
N PHE A 114 13.38 11.51 17.98
CA PHE A 114 14.71 11.42 18.57
C PHE A 114 15.70 12.28 17.78
N LYS A 115 16.49 13.11 18.47
CA LYS A 115 17.65 13.77 17.86
C LYS A 115 18.75 12.72 17.66
N VAL A 116 18.87 12.24 16.42
CA VAL A 116 20.03 11.44 16.03
C VAL A 116 21.20 12.39 15.76
N THR A 117 22.15 12.50 16.68
CA THR A 117 23.45 13.12 16.41
C THR A 117 24.26 12.17 15.53
N ILE A 118 24.08 12.30 14.21
CA ILE A 118 24.75 11.48 13.18
C ILE A 118 26.30 11.57 13.33
N GLN A 119 26.82 12.61 13.97
CA GLN A 119 28.25 12.89 14.06
C GLN A 119 29.09 11.89 14.87
N GLU A 120 28.58 11.31 15.96
CA GLU A 120 29.38 10.42 16.82
C GLU A 120 29.43 8.99 16.28
N ASN A 121 28.31 8.50 15.74
CA ASN A 121 28.21 7.14 15.20
C ASN A 121 28.95 6.98 13.87
N TYR A 122 28.94 7.99 12.98
CA TYR A 122 29.70 7.95 11.72
C TYR A 122 31.22 7.99 11.93
N LYS A 123 31.70 8.77 12.92
CA LYS A 123 33.14 8.81 13.26
C LYS A 123 33.61 7.45 13.77
N ASN A 124 32.86 6.84 14.68
CA ASN A 124 33.21 5.52 15.23
C ASN A 124 33.17 4.40 14.18
N TRP A 125 32.25 4.46 13.22
CA TRP A 125 32.16 3.48 12.14
C TRP A 125 33.37 3.56 11.19
N LYS A 126 33.75 4.78 10.77
CA LYS A 126 34.96 4.99 9.94
C LYS A 126 36.25 4.54 10.63
N VAL A 127 36.40 4.82 11.93
CA VAL A 127 37.59 4.38 12.69
C VAL A 127 37.66 2.86 12.78
N LYS A 128 36.53 2.18 13.04
CA LYS A 128 36.49 0.70 13.05
C LYS A 128 36.81 0.10 11.69
N GLU A 129 36.31 0.70 10.61
CA GLU A 129 36.57 0.26 9.24
C GLU A 129 38.05 0.44 8.85
N GLN A 130 38.66 1.57 9.22
CA GLN A 130 40.10 1.83 9.02
C GLN A 130 40.98 0.85 9.81
N ILE A 131 40.63 0.57 11.07
CA ILE A 131 41.36 -0.41 11.89
C ILE A 131 41.28 -1.81 11.28
N LEU A 132 40.10 -2.22 10.78
CA LEU A 132 39.92 -3.51 10.12
C LEU A 132 40.70 -3.61 8.81
N GLN A 133 40.73 -2.54 8.00
CA GLN A 133 41.54 -2.48 6.78
C GLN A 133 43.05 -2.55 7.07
N PHE A 134 43.53 -1.83 8.09
CA PHE A 134 44.92 -1.91 8.52
C PHE A 134 45.31 -3.29 9.07
N ALA A 135 44.44 -3.92 9.88
CA ALA A 135 44.67 -5.25 10.40
C ALA A 135 44.74 -6.33 9.30
N TYR A 136 43.97 -6.14 8.21
CA TYR A 136 44.02 -7.03 7.05
C TYR A 136 45.29 -6.85 6.22
N PHE A 137 45.83 -5.63 6.14
CA PHE A 137 47.05 -5.33 5.40
C PHE A 137 48.34 -5.83 6.09
N LEU A 138 48.30 -6.02 7.41
CA LEU A 138 49.44 -6.49 8.22
C LEU A 138 49.53 -8.03 8.35
N ARG A 139 48.69 -8.77 7.64
CA ARG A 139 48.64 -10.24 7.64
C ARG A 139 49.09 -10.80 6.30
#